data_AF-J3N884-F1
#
_entry.id   AF-J3N884-F1
#
_cell.length_a   1.000
_cell.length_b   1.000
_cell.length_c   1.000
_cell.angle_alpha   90.00
_cell.angle_beta   90.00
_cell.angle_gamma   90.00
#
_symmetry.space_group_name_H-M   'P 1'
#
loop_
_entity.id
_entity.type
_entity.pdbx_description
1 polymer ?
#
loop_
_entity_poly.entity_id
_entity_poly.type
_entity_poly.pdbx_seq_one_letter_code
_entity_poly.pdbx_strand_id
1 'polypeptide(L)'
;MAGHGGLLEDTWTQRWEASMEDALEPAVVAEGCATVGSTGGGGVESMGTVPDWTRCKFDIDYEKDISTIGTLEYHSRLMRQGYRAIIFSGDHDARVPFTGTHAWIRFLNLSIIDSWRPWYVDGQVAGFTSSYASNNLTFATVKGAGHTSPEYKPKECVEMFRRWISGSPL
;
A
#
# COMPACT_ATOMS: atom_id res chain seq x y z
N MET A 1 6.66 -47.13 17.55
CA MET A 1 5.41 -46.55 17.02
C MET A 1 5.57 -45.05 17.04
N ALA A 2 5.94 -44.45 15.91
CA ALA A 2 6.05 -43.00 15.76
C ALA A 2 4.75 -42.49 15.14
N GLY A 3 4.06 -41.58 15.83
CA GLY A 3 2.82 -40.98 15.38
C GLY A 3 3.09 -39.82 14.43
N HIS A 4 2.46 -39.88 13.25
CA HIS A 4 2.38 -38.81 12.27
C HIS A 4 1.65 -37.58 12.82
N GLY A 5 2.21 -36.39 12.60
CA GLY A 5 1.52 -35.12 12.73
C GLY A 5 2.11 -34.10 11.76
N GLY A 6 1.26 -33.52 10.90
CA GLY A 6 1.56 -32.28 10.16
C GLY A 6 1.95 -32.45 8.69
N LEU A 7 0.96 -32.55 7.80
CA LEU A 7 1.06 -32.15 6.38
C LEU A 7 -0.17 -31.30 6.06
N LEU A 8 -0.11 -30.03 6.41
CA LEU A 8 -1.13 -29.01 6.09
C LEU A 8 -0.52 -27.63 5.78
N GLU A 9 0.80 -27.45 5.94
CA GLU A 9 1.52 -26.20 5.64
C GLU A 9 2.01 -26.14 4.17
N ASP A 10 1.97 -27.27 3.46
CA ASP A 10 2.74 -27.47 2.23
C ASP A 10 1.97 -27.07 0.96
N THR A 11 0.64 -27.00 1.01
CA THR A 11 -0.21 -26.69 -0.16
C THR A 11 -0.47 -25.19 -0.36
N TRP A 12 -0.36 -24.39 0.71
CA TRP A 12 -0.48 -22.93 0.64
C TRP A 12 0.76 -22.28 0.04
N THR A 13 1.95 -22.76 0.41
CA THR A 13 3.24 -22.24 -0.04
C THR A 13 3.48 -22.47 -1.54
N GLN A 14 2.99 -23.59 -2.10
CA GLN A 14 3.10 -23.85 -3.55
C GLN A 14 2.11 -23.03 -4.40
N ARG A 15 0.90 -22.77 -3.90
CA ARG A 15 -0.06 -21.89 -4.57
C ARG A 15 0.34 -20.41 -4.51
N TRP A 16 1.24 -20.09 -3.58
CA TRP A 16 1.76 -18.78 -3.28
C TRP A 16 2.88 -18.33 -4.22
N GLU A 17 3.85 -19.20 -4.53
CA GLU A 17 4.91 -18.88 -5.51
C GLU A 17 4.32 -18.50 -6.87
N ALA A 18 3.29 -19.21 -7.32
CA ALA A 18 2.56 -18.90 -8.56
C ALA A 18 1.78 -17.57 -8.53
N SER A 19 1.35 -17.10 -7.34
CA SER A 19 0.66 -15.81 -7.19
C SER A 19 1.60 -14.63 -7.09
N MET A 20 2.89 -14.87 -6.83
CA MET A 20 3.90 -13.84 -6.65
C MET A 20 4.42 -13.30 -7.98
N GLU A 21 4.40 -14.11 -9.04
CA GLU A 21 4.76 -13.70 -10.41
C GLU A 21 3.76 -12.69 -11.01
N ASP A 22 2.48 -12.80 -10.65
CA ASP A 22 1.42 -11.88 -11.11
C ASP A 22 1.38 -10.54 -10.33
N ALA A 23 2.02 -10.46 -9.16
CA ALA A 23 1.95 -9.30 -8.25
C ALA A 23 3.09 -8.28 -8.45
N LEU A 24 3.97 -8.50 -9.44
CA LEU A 24 5.17 -7.68 -9.68
C LEU A 24 4.93 -6.44 -10.56
N GLU A 25 3.68 -6.08 -10.84
CA GLU A 25 3.37 -4.84 -11.56
C GLU A 25 3.53 -3.61 -10.64
N PRO A 26 4.43 -2.65 -10.96
CA PRO A 26 4.66 -1.49 -10.11
C PRO A 26 3.46 -0.54 -10.14
N ALA A 27 2.78 -0.40 -8.99
CA ALA A 27 1.81 0.68 -8.80
C ALA A 27 2.53 2.02 -8.62
N VAL A 28 2.46 2.85 -9.66
CA VAL A 28 2.81 4.27 -9.61
C VAL A 28 1.54 5.05 -9.26
N VAL A 29 1.48 5.61 -8.05
CA VAL A 29 0.46 6.60 -7.70
C VAL A 29 1.04 7.98 -8.01
N ALA A 30 0.57 8.58 -9.11
CA ALA A 30 0.72 10.01 -9.38
C ALA A 30 -0.66 10.66 -9.28
N GLU A 31 -0.98 11.26 -8.14
CA GLU A 31 -2.12 12.17 -8.03
C GLU A 31 -1.59 13.61 -7.90
N GLY A 32 -1.63 14.33 -9.02
CA GLY A 32 -1.47 15.79 -9.06
C GLY A 32 -2.83 16.44 -9.30
N CYS A 33 -3.30 17.24 -8.36
CA CYS A 33 -4.48 18.07 -8.53
C CYS A 33 -4.09 19.32 -9.35
N ALA A 34 -4.45 19.40 -10.63
CA ALA A 34 -4.36 20.64 -11.40
C ALA A 34 -5.75 21.27 -11.52
N THR A 35 -5.89 22.52 -11.09
CA THR A 35 -7.11 23.31 -11.22
C THR A 35 -7.17 23.99 -12.60
N VAL A 36 -8.40 24.24 -13.06
CA VAL A 36 -8.84 24.60 -14.42
C VAL A 36 -8.26 25.92 -14.96
N GLY A 37 -7.98 25.97 -16.28
CA GLY A 37 -7.75 27.20 -17.06
C GLY A 37 -8.54 27.23 -18.37
N SER A 38 -9.35 28.27 -18.54
CA SER A 38 -10.34 28.57 -19.59
C SER A 38 -9.84 28.51 -21.05
N THR A 39 -10.77 28.22 -21.96
CA THR A 39 -10.69 28.49 -23.41
C THR A 39 -10.44 29.97 -23.70
N GLY A 40 -9.62 30.27 -24.73
CA GLY A 40 -9.63 31.56 -25.44
C GLY A 40 -8.27 32.14 -25.85
N GLY A 41 -7.83 31.83 -27.08
CA GLY A 41 -7.19 32.75 -28.05
C GLY A 41 -5.85 33.45 -27.72
N GLY A 42 -4.83 33.17 -28.55
CA GLY A 42 -3.66 34.04 -28.75
C GLY A 42 -2.36 33.47 -28.20
N GLY A 43 -1.56 32.87 -29.08
CA GLY A 43 -0.33 32.16 -28.74
C GLY A 43 0.77 33.04 -28.15
N VAL A 44 1.25 32.62 -26.99
CA VAL A 44 2.64 32.73 -26.56
C VAL A 44 2.96 31.37 -25.94
N GLU A 45 3.76 30.55 -26.63
CA GLU A 45 4.28 29.32 -26.02
C GLU A 45 5.31 29.71 -24.96
N SER A 46 4.88 29.79 -23.70
CA SER A 46 5.80 29.86 -22.58
C SER A 46 6.57 28.54 -22.49
N MET A 47 7.88 28.57 -22.73
CA MET A 47 8.77 27.44 -22.42
C MET A 47 8.58 27.07 -20.95
N GLY A 48 7.88 25.95 -20.69
CA GLY A 48 7.59 25.44 -19.35
C GLY A 48 6.13 25.07 -19.07
N THR A 49 5.18 25.43 -19.93
CA THR A 49 3.77 24.99 -19.77
C THR A 49 3.47 23.75 -20.59
N VAL A 50 2.92 22.72 -19.94
CA VAL A 50 2.34 21.55 -20.61
C VAL A 50 0.97 21.98 -21.18
N PRO A 51 0.70 21.77 -22.48
CA PRO A 51 -0.49 22.32 -23.14
C PRO A 51 -1.79 21.66 -22.65
N ASP A 52 -1.77 20.36 -22.36
CA ASP A 52 -2.93 19.60 -21.88
C ASP A 52 -2.58 18.80 -20.64
N TRP A 53 -3.39 18.95 -19.58
CA TRP A 53 -3.29 18.10 -18.41
C TRP A 53 -3.87 16.72 -18.73
N THR A 54 -3.09 15.68 -18.46
CA THR A 54 -3.54 14.28 -18.49
C THR A 54 -3.27 13.63 -17.14
N ARG A 55 -4.15 12.70 -16.73
CA ARG A 55 -4.03 12.02 -15.43
C ARG A 55 -2.75 11.21 -15.33
N CYS A 56 -2.45 10.41 -16.35
CA CYS A 56 -1.25 9.59 -16.42
C CYS A 56 -0.65 9.71 -17.83
N LYS A 57 0.65 10.04 -17.90
CA LYS A 57 1.41 10.01 -19.13
C LYS A 57 2.19 8.69 -19.18
N PHE A 58 1.73 7.75 -20.01
CA PHE A 58 2.29 6.39 -20.07
C PHE A 58 3.47 6.25 -21.04
N ASP A 59 3.69 7.26 -21.89
CA ASP A 59 4.75 7.36 -22.90
C ASP A 59 5.96 8.17 -22.42
N ILE A 60 6.20 8.20 -21.11
CA ILE A 60 7.44 8.77 -20.57
C ILE A 60 8.55 7.76 -20.79
N ASP A 61 9.62 8.19 -21.46
CA ASP A 61 10.83 7.39 -21.59
C ASP A 61 11.61 7.44 -20.26
N TYR A 62 11.64 6.32 -19.54
CA TYR A 62 12.41 6.16 -18.32
C TYR A 62 12.87 4.71 -18.18
N GLU A 63 14.04 4.53 -17.58
CA GLU A 63 14.55 3.21 -17.23
C GLU A 63 13.81 2.67 -16.00
N LYS A 64 13.21 1.49 -16.12
CA LYS A 64 12.59 0.78 -15.01
C LYS A 64 13.65 0.05 -14.20
N ASP A 65 14.19 0.70 -13.18
CA ASP A 65 15.05 0.04 -12.18
C ASP A 65 14.19 -0.56 -11.06
N ILE A 66 13.73 -1.80 -11.28
CA ILE A 66 13.05 -2.60 -10.26
C ILE A 66 14.03 -3.70 -9.84
N SER A 67 14.81 -3.43 -8.80
CA SER A 67 15.68 -4.46 -8.22
C SER A 67 14.86 -5.64 -7.69
N THR A 68 15.44 -6.83 -7.67
CA THR A 68 14.80 -8.04 -7.12
C THR A 68 14.43 -7.90 -5.63
N ILE A 69 15.12 -7.02 -4.90
CA ILE A 69 14.85 -6.71 -3.48
C ILE A 69 13.73 -5.65 -3.35
N GLY A 70 13.41 -4.94 -4.43
CA GLY A 70 12.42 -3.89 -4.47
C GLY A 70 12.70 -2.79 -3.45
N THR A 71 11.68 -2.40 -2.69
CA THR A 71 11.77 -1.30 -1.72
C THR A 71 12.04 -1.75 -0.28
N LEU A 72 12.32 -3.05 -0.06
CA LEU A 72 12.53 -3.63 1.28
C LEU A 72 13.69 -2.97 2.02
N GLU A 73 14.82 -2.76 1.36
CA GLU A 73 16.01 -2.17 1.98
C GLU A 73 15.73 -0.73 2.46
N TYR A 74 14.99 0.04 1.67
CA TYR A 74 14.61 1.41 2.02
C TYR A 74 13.71 1.44 3.26
N HIS A 75 12.69 0.58 3.32
CA HIS A 75 11.82 0.48 4.49
C HIS A 75 12.61 0.06 5.73
N SER A 76 13.45 -0.97 5.60
CA SER A 76 14.32 -1.46 6.68
C SER A 76 15.25 -0.36 7.21
N ARG A 77 15.84 0.45 6.32
CA ARG A 77 16.72 1.57 6.68
C ARG A 77 15.96 2.69 7.38
N LEU A 78 14.81 3.11 6.86
CA LEU A 78 14.01 4.20 7.45
C LEU A 78 13.49 3.82 8.84
N MET A 79 13.06 2.56 9.03
CA MET A 79 12.64 2.07 10.35
C MET A 79 13.79 2.10 11.36
N ARG A 80 15.00 1.67 10.98
CA ARG A 80 16.20 1.76 11.84
C ARG A 80 16.57 3.20 12.22
N GLN A 81 16.22 4.17 11.39
CA GLN A 81 16.42 5.60 11.66
C GLN A 81 15.35 6.22 12.57
N GLY A 82 14.33 5.46 12.96
CA GLY A 82 13.26 5.97 13.83
C GLY A 82 12.11 6.65 13.08
N TYR A 83 11.95 6.43 11.77
CA TYR A 83 10.76 6.88 11.03
C TYR A 83 9.61 5.89 11.18
N ARG A 84 8.44 6.38 11.59
CA ARG A 84 7.24 5.53 11.71
C ARG A 84 6.64 5.33 10.33
N ALA A 85 6.06 4.16 10.11
CA ALA A 85 5.39 3.83 8.85
C ALA A 85 3.96 3.36 9.10
N ILE A 86 3.05 3.76 8.21
CA ILE A 86 1.77 3.09 8.01
C ILE A 86 1.71 2.60 6.58
N ILE A 87 1.29 1.36 6.41
CA ILE A 87 1.09 0.73 5.12
C ILE A 87 -0.36 0.29 5.11
N PHE A 88 -1.09 0.65 4.07
CA PHE A 88 -2.50 0.26 3.98
C PHE A 88 -2.90 -0.14 2.58
N SER A 89 -3.89 -1.02 2.51
CA SER A 89 -4.43 -1.55 1.25
C SER A 89 -5.95 -1.60 1.31
N GLY A 90 -6.61 -1.26 0.21
CA GLY A 90 -8.01 -1.62 0.01
C GLY A 90 -8.14 -3.12 -0.19
N ASP A 91 -9.03 -3.80 0.52
CA ASP A 91 -9.16 -5.25 0.44
C ASP A 91 -9.87 -5.75 -0.84
N HIS A 92 -10.43 -4.84 -1.64
CA HIS A 92 -11.02 -5.12 -2.95
C HIS A 92 -10.11 -4.71 -4.12
N ASP A 93 -8.87 -4.27 -3.86
CA ASP A 93 -7.90 -4.02 -4.93
C ASP A 93 -7.38 -5.33 -5.52
N ALA A 94 -7.66 -5.56 -6.79
CA ALA A 94 -7.14 -6.71 -7.53
C ALA A 94 -5.81 -6.43 -8.24
N ARG A 95 -5.39 -5.16 -8.39
CA ARG A 95 -4.11 -4.80 -9.02
C ARG A 95 -2.94 -4.96 -8.07
N VAL A 96 -3.09 -4.46 -6.84
CA VAL A 96 -2.11 -4.63 -5.76
C VAL A 96 -2.83 -5.20 -4.54
N PRO A 97 -3.10 -6.52 -4.52
CA PRO A 97 -3.90 -7.11 -3.46
C PRO A 97 -3.18 -7.03 -2.11
N PHE A 98 -3.96 -6.77 -1.05
CA PHE A 98 -3.43 -6.64 0.31
C PHE A 98 -2.66 -7.87 0.80
N THR A 99 -2.95 -9.05 0.25
CA THR A 99 -2.22 -10.30 0.53
C THR A 99 -0.76 -10.22 0.08
N GLY A 100 -0.49 -9.60 -1.07
CA GLY A 100 0.86 -9.33 -1.57
C GLY A 100 1.59 -8.29 -0.70
N THR A 101 0.89 -7.24 -0.27
CA THR A 101 1.47 -6.28 0.70
C THR A 101 1.79 -6.97 2.02
N HIS A 102 0.89 -7.80 2.53
CA HIS A 102 1.09 -8.56 3.77
C HIS A 102 2.26 -9.56 3.63
N ALA A 103 2.42 -10.19 2.46
CA ALA A 103 3.57 -11.01 2.10
C ALA A 103 4.89 -10.25 2.28
N TRP A 104 4.96 -9.10 1.61
CA TRP A 104 6.15 -8.30 1.53
C TRP A 104 6.56 -7.76 2.91
N ILE A 105 5.60 -7.39 3.76
CA ILE A 105 5.87 -6.97 5.15
C ILE A 105 6.53 -8.11 5.95
N ARG A 106 6.19 -9.38 5.70
CA ARG A 106 6.82 -10.51 6.41
C ARG A 106 8.31 -10.64 6.08
N PHE A 107 8.75 -10.24 4.88
CA PHE A 107 10.18 -10.23 4.54
C PHE A 107 11.00 -9.20 5.34
N LEU A 108 10.35 -8.22 5.97
CA LEU A 108 11.03 -7.31 6.91
C LEU A 108 11.41 -8.01 8.23
N ASN A 109 10.86 -9.20 8.50
CA ASN A 109 11.15 -10.01 9.69
C ASN A 109 11.02 -9.25 11.02
N LEU A 110 9.94 -8.46 11.13
CA LEU A 110 9.64 -7.67 12.32
C LEU A 110 8.83 -8.49 13.33
N SER A 111 9.09 -8.31 14.63
CA SER A 111 8.28 -8.96 15.67
C SER A 111 6.88 -8.35 15.71
N ILE A 112 5.84 -9.15 15.90
CA ILE A 112 4.45 -8.65 16.01
C ILE A 112 4.22 -8.16 17.45
N ILE A 113 3.70 -6.94 17.61
CA ILE A 113 3.31 -6.36 18.90
C ILE A 113 1.79 -6.47 19.10
N ASP A 114 1.02 -6.23 18.04
CA ASP A 114 -0.44 -6.36 18.05
C ASP A 114 -0.83 -7.23 16.86
N SER A 115 -1.46 -8.36 17.15
CA SER A 115 -1.80 -9.36 16.15
C SER A 115 -2.98 -8.91 15.29
N TRP A 116 -3.16 -9.60 14.17
CA TRP A 116 -4.19 -9.29 13.18
C TRP A 116 -5.58 -9.24 13.82
N ARG A 117 -6.15 -8.03 13.90
CA ARG A 117 -7.45 -7.78 14.54
C ARG A 117 -8.27 -6.75 13.78
N PRO A 118 -9.60 -6.70 13.95
CA PRO A 118 -10.41 -5.65 13.36
C PRO A 118 -10.10 -4.28 13.97
N TRP A 119 -10.25 -3.23 13.17
CA TRP A 119 -10.31 -1.84 13.61
C TRP A 119 -11.64 -1.22 13.18
N TYR A 120 -12.06 -0.17 13.89
CA TYR A 120 -13.44 0.31 13.84
C TYR A 120 -13.55 1.81 13.62
N VAL A 121 -14.57 2.20 12.85
CA VAL A 121 -15.04 3.58 12.71
C VAL A 121 -16.54 3.57 12.96
N ASP A 122 -17.00 4.39 13.91
CA ASP A 122 -18.41 4.49 14.32
C ASP A 122 -19.08 3.13 14.62
N GLY A 123 -18.36 2.25 15.31
CA GLY A 123 -18.86 0.93 15.71
C GLY A 123 -18.95 -0.09 14.56
N GLN A 124 -18.52 0.25 13.34
CA GLN A 124 -18.45 -0.67 12.21
C GLN A 124 -17.01 -1.09 11.94
N VAL A 125 -16.81 -2.33 11.51
CA VAL A 125 -15.49 -2.81 11.09
C VAL A 125 -15.07 -2.01 9.86
N ALA A 126 -14.00 -1.23 10.01
CA ALA A 126 -13.41 -0.45 8.94
C ALA A 126 -12.30 -1.23 8.20
N GLY A 127 -11.78 -2.30 8.80
CA GLY A 127 -10.85 -3.25 8.21
C GLY A 127 -10.12 -4.03 9.30
N PHE A 128 -8.93 -4.52 8.98
CA PHE A 128 -8.06 -5.25 9.90
C PHE A 128 -6.69 -4.62 10.00
N THR A 129 -6.00 -4.81 11.11
CA THR A 129 -4.70 -4.19 11.38
C THR A 129 -3.77 -5.12 12.16
N SER A 130 -2.47 -4.97 11.92
CA SER A 130 -1.38 -5.53 12.74
C SER A 130 -0.36 -4.43 13.05
N SER A 131 0.29 -4.52 14.20
CA SER A 131 1.40 -3.62 14.55
C SER A 131 2.68 -4.41 14.82
N TYR A 132 3.82 -3.85 14.40
CA TYR A 132 5.12 -4.53 14.44
C TYR A 132 6.16 -3.73 15.25
N ALA A 133 7.06 -4.48 15.92
CA ALA A 133 8.24 -3.98 16.61
C ALA A 133 9.29 -3.54 15.61
N SER A 134 10.02 -2.47 15.94
CA SER A 134 10.81 -1.59 15.05
C SER A 134 10.00 -0.38 14.60
N ASN A 135 9.99 0.62 15.49
CA ASN A 135 9.44 1.95 15.26
C ASN A 135 7.95 2.03 14.86
N ASN A 136 7.15 1.09 15.37
CA ASN A 136 5.70 1.06 15.30
C ASN A 136 5.16 1.10 13.87
N LEU A 137 5.65 0.19 13.02
CA LEU A 137 5.04 -0.05 11.71
C LEU A 137 3.63 -0.60 11.92
N THR A 138 2.65 0.04 11.29
CA THR A 138 1.25 -0.39 11.26
C THR A 138 0.90 -0.85 9.86
N PHE A 139 0.35 -2.05 9.73
CA PHE A 139 -0.30 -2.51 8.51
C PHE A 139 -1.81 -2.52 8.71
N ALA A 140 -2.57 -1.94 7.80
CA ALA A 140 -4.02 -1.91 7.85
C ALA A 140 -4.68 -2.24 6.51
N THR A 141 -5.83 -2.91 6.53
CA THR A 141 -6.73 -2.96 5.39
C THR A 141 -7.88 -1.99 5.56
N VAL A 142 -8.47 -1.54 4.45
CA VAL A 142 -9.70 -0.76 4.42
C VAL A 142 -10.78 -1.58 3.73
N LYS A 143 -11.79 -1.99 4.51
CA LYS A 143 -12.83 -2.94 4.09
C LYS A 143 -13.75 -2.35 3.03
N GLY A 144 -13.83 -3.03 1.89
CA GLY A 144 -14.61 -2.62 0.73
C GLY A 144 -14.01 -1.47 -0.05
N ALA A 145 -12.71 -1.19 0.12
CA ALA A 145 -12.00 -0.15 -0.64
C ALA A 145 -11.17 -0.78 -1.77
N GLY A 146 -11.06 -0.08 -2.90
CA GLY A 146 -10.18 -0.46 -4.01
C GLY A 146 -8.78 0.18 -3.94
N HIS A 147 -8.09 0.21 -5.09
CA HIS A 147 -6.73 0.74 -5.24
C HIS A 147 -6.60 2.18 -4.72
N THR A 148 -7.51 3.07 -5.15
CA THR A 148 -7.65 4.44 -4.65
C THR A 148 -8.54 4.45 -3.40
N SER A 149 -8.10 3.80 -2.31
CA SER A 149 -8.95 3.55 -1.14
C SER A 149 -9.72 4.78 -0.61
N PRO A 150 -9.13 6.00 -0.54
CA PRO A 150 -9.86 7.20 -0.11
C PRO A 150 -11.02 7.61 -1.02
N GLU A 151 -11.04 7.21 -2.30
CA GLU A 151 -12.15 7.44 -3.24
C GLU A 151 -13.39 6.61 -2.83
N TYR A 152 -13.17 5.38 -2.38
CA TYR A 152 -14.24 4.44 -2.01
C TYR A 152 -14.66 4.55 -0.54
N LYS A 153 -13.70 4.82 0.35
CA LYS A 153 -13.85 4.82 1.82
C LYS A 153 -13.21 6.06 2.46
N PRO A 154 -13.66 7.27 2.08
CA PRO A 154 -13.02 8.52 2.51
C PRO A 154 -13.03 8.70 4.04
N LYS A 155 -14.11 8.32 4.70
CA LYS A 155 -14.26 8.44 6.15
C LYS A 155 -13.25 7.56 6.88
N GLU A 156 -13.19 6.30 6.51
CA GLU A 156 -12.29 5.31 7.11
C GLU A 156 -10.83 5.68 6.87
N CYS A 157 -10.47 6.10 5.65
CA CYS A 157 -9.11 6.53 5.33
C CYS A 157 -8.68 7.78 6.12
N VAL A 158 -9.57 8.77 6.27
CA VAL A 158 -9.27 9.98 7.05
C VAL A 158 -9.14 9.66 8.54
N GLU A 159 -9.99 8.80 9.09
CA GLU A 159 -9.88 8.37 10.49
C GLU A 159 -8.59 7.57 10.75
N MET A 160 -8.22 6.68 9.83
CA MET A 160 -6.94 5.98 9.88
C MET A 160 -5.76 6.95 9.87
N PHE A 161 -5.76 7.92 8.95
CA PHE A 161 -4.72 8.95 8.88
C PHE A 161 -4.62 9.76 10.17
N ARG A 162 -5.76 10.26 10.68
CA ARG A 162 -5.84 11.04 11.93
C ARG A 162 -5.28 10.27 13.12
N ARG A 163 -5.71 9.03 13.31
CA ARG A 163 -5.23 8.17 14.40
C ARG A 163 -3.74 7.89 14.26
N TRP A 164 -3.27 7.62 13.05
CA TRP A 164 -1.86 7.39 12.82
C TRP A 164 -1.03 8.62 13.21
N ILE A 165 -1.33 9.82 12.68
CA ILE A 165 -0.54 11.02 12.98
C ILE A 165 -0.59 11.44 14.45
N SER A 166 -1.69 11.17 15.17
CA SER A 166 -1.82 11.44 16.61
C SER A 166 -1.19 10.36 17.50
N GLY A 167 -0.68 9.27 16.92
CA GLY A 167 -0.17 8.13 17.68
C GLY A 167 -1.24 7.30 18.37
N SER A 168 -2.51 7.45 17.98
CA SER A 168 -3.62 6.66 18.48
C SER A 168 -3.69 5.31 17.76
N PRO A 169 -4.02 4.21 18.48
CA PRO A 169 -4.24 2.91 17.83
C PRO A 169 -5.40 2.97 16.83
N LEU A 170 -5.32 2.14 15.78
CA LEU A 170 -6.45 1.86 14.89
C LEU A 170 -7.50 0.99 15.60
#